data_AF-A0A6L7QHK8-F1
#
_entry.id   AF-A0A6L7QHK8-F1
#
_cell.length_a   1.000
_cell.length_b   1.000
_cell.length_c   1.000
_cell.angle_alpha   90.00
_cell.angle_beta   90.00
_cell.angle_gamma   90.00
#
_symmetry.space_group_name_H-M   'P 1'
#
loop_
_entity.id
_entity.type
_entity.pdbx_description
1 polymer ?
#
loop_
_entity_poly.entity_id
_entity_poly.type
_entity_poly.pdbx_seq_one_letter_code
_entity_poly.pdbx_strand_id
1 'polypeptide(L)'
;RHRDQQPYTLTLQYARGPRTYRFFETVGDLPGSFWAYRRLLCADQFAEGQVPRDVALINWQGNDYTGGTLIDVTPAEQAQQIAAAKELSLGLLYWLQTEVPRDDGGHGYPELRLRPDIMGTADGFSQYPYIRESRRIEARKTIVEQEVAAPHQPNARAAPFSDSVGVGWYAIDIHGQATDVVYTAPTKPFQIPLGALVSRHLDNLLAACKNIGTTHITNGCYRLHPVEWNIGEAAGALAAFCLGQQRTPADVCSSAALRRQYQQTLLTAGVPLYWYEDVPLGHPAFAAVQTLAVEGIWSGCADHLRFEPDTLADAPDEHLRAAGLSPDLAGGDPITRGDLACRMAQHL
;
A
#
# COMPACT_ATOMS: atom_id res chain seq x y z
N ARG A 1 25.41 -14.85 17.03
CA ARG A 1 24.64 -13.57 17.11
C ARG A 1 23.17 -13.79 16.73
N HIS A 2 22.85 -14.20 15.49
CA HIS A 2 21.45 -14.39 15.06
C HIS A 2 20.69 -15.47 15.85
N ARG A 3 21.33 -16.59 16.20
CA ARG A 3 20.70 -17.66 17.01
C ARG A 3 19.95 -17.16 18.26
N ASP A 4 20.52 -16.20 18.98
CA ASP A 4 19.96 -15.75 20.27
C ASP A 4 19.05 -14.52 20.13
N GLN A 5 19.29 -13.68 19.12
CA GLN A 5 18.57 -12.41 18.90
C GLN A 5 17.45 -12.52 17.86
N GLN A 6 17.52 -13.52 16.98
CA GLN A 6 16.63 -13.76 15.85
C GLN A 6 16.55 -15.28 15.58
N PRO A 7 15.99 -16.06 16.52
CA PRO A 7 15.92 -17.50 16.37
C PRO A 7 15.04 -17.89 15.16
N TYR A 8 15.45 -18.92 14.44
CA TYR A 8 14.59 -19.54 13.44
C TYR A 8 13.44 -20.26 14.13
N THR A 9 12.21 -19.91 13.76
CA THR A 9 10.99 -20.44 14.38
C THR A 9 9.80 -20.25 13.45
N LEU A 10 8.78 -21.09 13.59
CA LEU A 10 7.46 -20.90 12.97
C LEU A 10 6.53 -20.00 13.81
N THR A 11 7.00 -19.47 14.94
CA THR A 11 6.23 -18.58 15.81
C THR A 11 6.38 -17.12 15.43
N LEU A 12 5.30 -16.47 14.99
CA LEU A 12 5.25 -15.02 14.80
C LEU A 12 4.67 -14.32 16.03
N GLN A 13 5.12 -13.09 16.26
CA GLN A 13 4.56 -12.22 17.29
C GLN A 13 3.40 -11.41 16.72
N TYR A 14 2.20 -11.59 17.28
CA TYR A 14 1.03 -10.76 16.99
C TYR A 14 0.68 -9.89 18.18
N ALA A 15 -0.13 -8.84 17.95
CA ALA A 15 -0.67 -8.01 19.02
C ALA A 15 -1.44 -8.82 20.09
N ARG A 16 -2.04 -9.96 19.71
CA ARG A 16 -2.76 -10.88 20.61
C ARG A 16 -1.86 -12.01 21.18
N GLY A 17 -0.55 -11.80 21.17
CA GLY A 17 0.47 -12.74 21.63
C GLY A 17 1.04 -13.63 20.51
N PRO A 18 2.03 -14.47 20.85
CA PRO A 18 2.69 -15.34 19.87
C PRO A 18 1.71 -16.33 19.26
N ARG A 19 1.95 -16.68 18.00
CA ARG A 19 1.23 -17.73 17.28
C ARG A 19 2.21 -18.59 16.50
N THR A 20 2.13 -19.90 16.71
CA THR A 20 3.01 -20.87 16.04
C THR A 20 2.28 -21.47 14.86
N TYR A 21 2.83 -21.24 13.67
CA TYR A 21 2.36 -21.84 12.43
C TYR A 21 2.76 -23.32 12.37
N ARG A 22 1.92 -24.11 11.69
CA ARG A 22 2.30 -25.43 11.15
C ARG A 22 2.86 -25.25 9.74
N PHE A 23 3.63 -26.23 9.28
CA PHE A 23 4.41 -26.07 8.05
C PHE A 23 3.50 -26.05 6.82
N PHE A 24 2.64 -27.06 6.67
CA PHE A 24 1.67 -27.19 5.59
C PHE A 24 0.23 -27.03 6.06
N GLU A 25 -0.07 -27.41 7.30
CA GLU A 25 -1.42 -27.33 7.85
C GLU A 25 -1.78 -25.93 8.40
N THR A 26 -3.05 -25.56 8.26
CA THR A 26 -3.58 -24.33 8.86
C THR A 26 -3.85 -24.55 10.36
N VAL A 27 -3.55 -23.54 11.19
CA VAL A 27 -3.77 -23.59 12.64
C VAL A 27 -4.84 -22.57 13.04
N GLY A 28 -5.98 -23.04 13.54
CA GLY A 28 -7.00 -22.18 14.15
C GLY A 28 -7.46 -21.04 13.24
N ASP A 29 -7.32 -19.81 13.74
CA ASP A 29 -7.70 -18.56 13.05
C ASP A 29 -6.54 -17.91 12.26
N LEU A 30 -5.41 -18.60 12.11
CA LEU A 30 -4.31 -18.08 11.30
C LEU A 30 -4.68 -18.06 9.81
N PRO A 31 -4.17 -17.07 9.05
CA PRO A 31 -4.51 -16.89 7.63
C PRO A 31 -4.05 -18.04 6.72
N GLY A 32 -3.30 -19.01 7.25
CA GLY A 32 -2.83 -20.18 6.52
C GLY A 32 -1.70 -20.90 7.28
N SER A 33 -1.01 -21.79 6.58
CA SER A 33 0.24 -22.42 7.04
C SER A 33 1.46 -21.57 6.69
N PHE A 34 2.62 -21.92 7.26
CA PHE A 34 3.90 -21.29 6.92
C PHE A 34 4.17 -21.36 5.41
N TRP A 35 3.98 -22.54 4.80
CA TRP A 35 4.21 -22.75 3.37
C TRP A 35 3.21 -21.98 2.50
N ALA A 36 1.93 -21.96 2.88
CA ALA A 36 0.88 -21.31 2.10
C ALA A 36 0.95 -19.77 2.14
N TYR A 37 1.50 -19.18 3.21
CA TYR A 37 1.52 -17.72 3.43
C TYR A 37 2.10 -16.92 2.23
N ARG A 38 3.09 -17.48 1.52
CA ARG A 38 3.68 -16.87 0.31
C ARG A 38 3.87 -17.87 -0.82
N ARG A 39 2.93 -18.82 -0.96
CA ARG A 39 2.97 -19.78 -2.07
C ARG A 39 2.63 -19.08 -3.38
N LEU A 40 3.54 -19.17 -4.35
CA LEU A 40 3.39 -18.64 -5.70
C LEU A 40 2.70 -19.64 -6.63
N LEU A 41 3.09 -20.91 -6.54
CA LEU A 41 2.53 -21.99 -7.36
C LEU A 41 2.10 -23.15 -6.46
N CYS A 42 0.87 -23.60 -6.63
CA CYS A 42 0.31 -24.81 -6.03
C CYS A 42 0.15 -25.84 -7.15
N ALA A 43 0.98 -26.89 -7.17
CA ALA A 43 1.04 -27.84 -8.28
C ALA A 43 -0.34 -28.46 -8.58
N ASP A 44 -1.11 -28.76 -7.54
CA ASP A 44 -2.44 -29.38 -7.64
C ASP A 44 -3.51 -28.48 -8.29
N GLN A 45 -3.21 -27.20 -8.53
CA GLN A 45 -4.09 -26.27 -9.26
C GLN A 45 -3.80 -26.25 -10.77
N PHE A 46 -2.85 -27.04 -11.26
CA PHE A 46 -2.45 -27.09 -12.66
C PHE A 46 -2.62 -28.49 -13.23
N ALA A 47 -2.72 -28.58 -14.57
CA ALA A 47 -2.75 -29.87 -15.23
C ALA A 47 -1.41 -30.60 -15.06
N GLU A 48 -1.46 -31.94 -15.12
CA GLU A 48 -0.29 -32.78 -14.98
C GLU A 48 0.84 -32.34 -15.93
N GLY A 49 2.05 -32.19 -15.38
CA GLY A 49 3.25 -31.78 -16.13
C GLY A 49 3.43 -30.27 -16.33
N GLN A 50 2.44 -29.42 -16.05
CA GLN A 50 2.60 -27.96 -16.18
C GLN A 50 3.41 -27.35 -15.03
N VAL A 51 3.02 -27.65 -13.79
CA VAL A 51 3.72 -27.22 -12.58
C VAL A 51 4.08 -28.47 -11.79
N PRO A 52 5.33 -28.94 -11.84
CA PRO A 52 5.68 -30.24 -11.28
C PRO A 52 5.69 -30.28 -9.75
N ARG A 53 5.90 -29.13 -9.09
CA ARG A 53 6.02 -28.99 -7.63
C ARG A 53 5.58 -27.59 -7.19
N ASP A 54 5.16 -27.49 -5.94
CA ASP A 54 4.88 -26.21 -5.29
C ASP A 54 6.11 -25.28 -5.29
N VAL A 55 5.83 -23.98 -5.33
CA VAL A 55 6.85 -22.93 -5.23
C VAL A 55 6.36 -21.87 -4.25
N ALA A 56 7.16 -21.55 -3.25
CA ALA A 56 6.89 -20.50 -2.28
C ALA A 56 8.05 -19.50 -2.21
N LEU A 57 7.72 -18.22 -2.09
CA LEU A 57 8.69 -17.14 -1.88
C LEU A 57 8.72 -16.76 -0.40
N ILE A 58 9.69 -17.29 0.34
CA ILE A 58 9.70 -17.17 1.79
C ILE A 58 10.18 -15.80 2.25
N ASN A 59 9.27 -15.05 2.87
CA ASN A 59 9.55 -13.88 3.69
C ASN A 59 9.06 -14.16 5.11
N TRP A 60 9.98 -14.22 6.06
CA TRP A 60 9.70 -14.59 7.44
C TRP A 60 10.61 -13.81 8.40
N GLN A 61 10.20 -13.64 9.66
CA GLN A 61 11.02 -12.91 10.63
C GLN A 61 12.44 -13.49 10.79
N GLY A 62 12.63 -14.78 10.49
CA GLY A 62 13.92 -15.47 10.55
C GLY A 62 14.92 -15.06 9.46
N ASN A 63 14.48 -14.45 8.35
CA ASN A 63 15.37 -13.94 7.30
C ASN A 63 15.31 -12.40 7.12
N ASP A 64 14.71 -11.69 8.08
CA ASP A 64 14.72 -10.23 8.13
C ASP A 64 16.10 -9.70 8.58
N TYR A 65 16.91 -9.25 7.63
CA TYR A 65 18.27 -8.79 7.92
C TYR A 65 18.30 -7.38 8.54
N THR A 66 18.94 -7.24 9.71
CA THR A 66 19.06 -5.98 10.48
C THR A 66 20.53 -5.57 10.74
N GLY A 67 21.48 -6.13 9.98
CA GLY A 67 22.91 -5.93 10.21
C GLY A 67 23.49 -4.60 9.71
N GLY A 68 22.73 -3.84 8.92
CA GLY A 68 23.15 -2.53 8.40
C GLY A 68 22.25 -2.00 7.28
N THR A 69 22.66 -0.86 6.72
CA THR A 69 22.00 -0.17 5.61
C THR A 69 22.73 -0.40 4.29
N LEU A 70 22.00 -0.32 3.18
CA LEU A 70 22.54 -0.33 1.82
C LEU A 70 22.69 1.08 1.24
N ILE A 71 22.24 2.10 1.98
CA ILE A 71 22.20 3.50 1.58
C ILE A 71 23.33 4.25 2.28
N ASP A 72 24.01 5.16 1.57
CA ASP A 72 25.11 5.99 2.09
C ASP A 72 26.33 5.18 2.59
N VAL A 73 26.57 4.02 1.98
CA VAL A 73 27.72 3.14 2.25
C VAL A 73 28.54 2.91 0.99
N THR A 74 29.79 2.47 1.15
CA THR A 74 30.65 2.12 0.02
C THR A 74 30.14 0.87 -0.72
N PRO A 75 30.49 0.68 -2.01
CA PRO A 75 30.13 -0.54 -2.73
C PRO A 75 30.62 -1.84 -2.06
N ALA A 76 31.78 -1.78 -1.40
CA ALA A 76 32.32 -2.92 -0.66
C ALA A 76 31.46 -3.27 0.57
N GLU A 77 31.05 -2.27 1.35
CA GLU A 77 30.13 -2.45 2.47
C GLU A 77 28.76 -2.94 1.98
N GLN A 78 28.23 -2.38 0.89
CA GLN A 78 26.97 -2.83 0.31
C GLN A 78 27.01 -4.31 -0.07
N ALA A 79 28.09 -4.75 -0.73
CA ALA A 79 28.29 -6.16 -1.07
C ALA A 79 28.38 -7.06 0.17
N GLN A 80 29.07 -6.60 1.22
CA GLN A 80 29.17 -7.32 2.50
C GLN A 80 27.80 -7.46 3.18
N GLN A 81 27.00 -6.40 3.23
CA GLN A 81 25.66 -6.41 3.81
C GLN A 81 24.73 -7.37 3.05
N ILE A 82 24.78 -7.36 1.71
CA ILE A 82 24.01 -8.28 0.87
C ILE A 82 24.46 -9.74 1.09
N ALA A 83 25.77 -10.00 1.16
CA ALA A 83 26.29 -11.33 1.42
C ALA A 83 25.81 -11.86 2.78
N ALA A 84 25.91 -11.05 3.83
CA ALA A 84 25.45 -11.41 5.17
C ALA A 84 23.92 -11.64 5.23
N ALA A 85 23.12 -10.87 4.49
CA ALA A 85 21.68 -11.10 4.38
C ALA A 85 21.34 -12.42 3.67
N LYS A 86 22.12 -12.80 2.64
CA LYS A 86 21.99 -14.09 1.96
C LYS A 86 22.40 -15.24 2.89
N GLU A 87 23.48 -15.10 3.64
CA GLU A 87 23.91 -16.10 4.64
C GLU A 87 22.83 -16.32 5.71
N LEU A 88 22.20 -15.26 6.21
CA LEU A 88 21.07 -15.36 7.14
C LEU A 88 19.91 -16.17 6.53
N SER A 89 19.59 -15.89 5.26
CA SER A 89 18.53 -16.60 4.53
C SER A 89 18.88 -18.06 4.25
N LEU A 90 20.15 -18.36 3.93
CA LEU A 90 20.66 -19.73 3.81
C LEU A 90 20.54 -20.49 5.14
N GLY A 91 20.87 -19.83 6.26
CA GLY A 91 20.72 -20.43 7.57
C GLY A 91 19.26 -20.77 7.89
N LEU A 92 18.31 -19.90 7.51
CA LEU A 92 16.88 -20.22 7.64
C LEU A 92 16.51 -21.44 6.80
N LEU A 93 16.95 -21.50 5.53
CA LEU A 93 16.70 -22.66 4.68
C LEU A 93 17.29 -23.95 5.27
N TYR A 94 18.52 -23.90 5.77
CA TYR A 94 19.15 -25.05 6.41
C TYR A 94 18.33 -25.53 7.59
N TRP A 95 17.90 -24.63 8.48
CA TRP A 95 17.01 -24.97 9.59
C TRP A 95 15.69 -25.59 9.14
N LEU A 96 15.09 -25.08 8.05
CA LEU A 96 13.89 -25.69 7.45
C LEU A 96 14.16 -27.09 6.92
N GLN A 97 15.36 -27.37 6.44
CA GLN A 97 15.74 -28.68 5.92
C GLN A 97 16.05 -29.70 7.02
N THR A 98 16.50 -29.27 8.20
CA THR A 98 17.07 -30.17 9.21
C THR A 98 16.34 -30.18 10.55
N GLU A 99 15.78 -29.06 10.98
CA GLU A 99 15.42 -28.82 12.40
C GLU A 99 13.99 -28.35 12.62
N VAL A 100 13.32 -27.77 11.62
CA VAL A 100 11.93 -27.33 11.77
C VAL A 100 11.02 -28.50 12.16
N PRO A 101 10.14 -28.37 13.16
CA PRO A 101 9.18 -29.42 13.49
C PRO A 101 8.24 -29.69 12.32
N ARG A 102 8.03 -30.98 12.01
CA ARG A 102 7.08 -31.38 10.98
C ARG A 102 5.68 -31.55 11.52
N ASP A 103 4.70 -31.36 10.65
CA ASP A 103 3.28 -31.53 10.96
C ASP A 103 2.93 -32.98 11.36
N ASP A 104 3.59 -33.97 10.73
CA ASP A 104 3.42 -35.41 10.92
C ASP A 104 4.33 -36.02 12.00
N GLY A 105 5.13 -35.19 12.68
CA GLY A 105 6.13 -35.60 13.66
C GLY A 105 7.53 -35.76 13.06
N GLY A 106 8.55 -35.54 13.89
CA GLY A 106 9.95 -35.46 13.44
C GLY A 106 10.34 -34.04 13.03
N HIS A 107 11.46 -33.91 12.29
CA HIS A 107 12.08 -32.62 11.98
C HIS A 107 12.61 -32.57 10.54
N GLY A 108 12.57 -31.38 9.94
CA GLY A 108 13.22 -31.06 8.67
C GLY A 108 12.46 -31.48 7.40
N TYR A 109 12.67 -30.68 6.35
CA TYR A 109 12.22 -30.93 4.98
C TYR A 109 13.44 -30.90 4.02
N PRO A 110 14.28 -31.95 3.98
CA PRO A 110 15.51 -31.99 3.18
C PRO A 110 15.28 -31.85 1.66
N GLU A 111 14.05 -32.05 1.20
CA GLU A 111 13.61 -31.88 -0.18
C GLU A 111 13.47 -30.42 -0.63
N LEU A 112 13.46 -29.46 0.30
CA LEU A 112 13.38 -28.04 -0.03
C LEU A 112 14.61 -27.61 -0.83
N ARG A 113 14.40 -26.85 -1.90
CA ARG A 113 15.46 -26.35 -2.78
C ARG A 113 15.18 -24.93 -3.19
N LEU A 114 16.25 -24.14 -3.29
CA LEU A 114 16.19 -22.87 -4.00
C LEU A 114 15.91 -23.13 -5.49
N ARG A 115 15.25 -22.17 -6.15
CA ARG A 115 14.85 -22.25 -7.56
C ARG A 115 15.54 -21.17 -8.41
N PRO A 116 16.84 -21.31 -8.72
CA PRO A 116 17.57 -20.42 -9.64
C PRO A 116 16.85 -20.19 -10.98
N ASP A 117 16.22 -21.24 -11.48
CA ASP A 117 15.47 -21.27 -12.74
C ASP A 117 14.20 -20.41 -12.71
N ILE A 118 13.60 -20.20 -11.53
CA ILE A 118 12.45 -19.30 -11.35
C ILE A 118 12.92 -17.90 -10.96
N MET A 119 13.87 -17.79 -10.03
CA MET A 119 14.31 -16.51 -9.48
C MET A 119 15.17 -15.70 -10.46
N GLY A 120 15.72 -16.34 -11.50
CA GLY A 120 16.60 -15.68 -12.46
C GLY A 120 17.95 -15.27 -11.86
N THR A 121 18.40 -15.96 -10.81
CA THR A 121 19.68 -15.74 -10.12
C THR A 121 20.41 -17.06 -9.95
N ALA A 122 21.75 -17.04 -10.06
CA ALA A 122 22.55 -18.27 -9.98
C ALA A 122 22.46 -18.96 -8.61
N ASP A 123 22.21 -18.20 -7.55
CA ASP A 123 22.11 -18.68 -6.17
C ASP A 123 20.67 -18.93 -5.71
N GLY A 124 19.67 -18.62 -6.54
CA GLY A 124 18.25 -18.80 -6.22
C GLY A 124 17.68 -17.84 -5.17
N PHE A 125 18.39 -16.76 -4.84
CA PHE A 125 17.88 -15.65 -4.03
C PHE A 125 17.17 -14.59 -4.89
N SER A 126 16.42 -13.70 -4.26
CA SER A 126 15.86 -12.52 -4.94
C SER A 126 16.95 -11.69 -5.61
N GLN A 127 16.66 -11.18 -6.81
CA GLN A 127 17.58 -10.34 -7.59
C GLN A 127 18.01 -9.09 -6.82
N TYR A 128 17.11 -8.55 -6.00
CA TYR A 128 17.37 -7.43 -5.10
C TYR A 128 16.77 -7.71 -3.71
N PRO A 129 17.36 -7.19 -2.64
CA PRO A 129 16.76 -7.27 -1.32
C PRO A 129 15.49 -6.42 -1.26
N TYR A 130 14.50 -6.88 -0.50
CA TYR A 130 13.33 -6.07 -0.17
C TYR A 130 13.68 -5.08 0.95
N ILE A 131 13.69 -3.79 0.62
CA ILE A 131 14.05 -2.71 1.53
C ILE A 131 12.77 -2.06 2.05
N ARG A 132 12.51 -2.07 3.36
CA ARG A 132 11.29 -1.51 3.98
C ARG A 132 11.29 0.02 4.11
N GLU A 133 12.47 0.65 4.16
CA GLU A 133 12.61 2.09 4.33
C GLU A 133 13.74 2.65 3.47
N SER A 134 13.51 3.81 2.87
CA SER A 134 14.43 4.46 1.94
C SER A 134 14.60 5.94 2.26
N ARG A 135 15.48 6.64 1.52
CA ARG A 135 15.55 8.11 1.59
C ARG A 135 14.18 8.69 1.25
N ARG A 136 13.76 9.72 1.97
CA ARG A 136 12.51 10.43 1.70
C ARG A 136 12.81 11.82 1.20
N ILE A 137 11.97 12.29 0.28
CA ILE A 137 12.04 13.65 -0.21
C ILE A 137 11.63 14.62 0.91
N GLU A 138 12.26 15.79 0.96
CA GLU A 138 11.71 16.92 1.68
C GLU A 138 10.49 17.44 0.90
N ALA A 139 9.33 16.87 1.21
CA ALA A 139 8.11 17.14 0.49
C ALA A 139 7.45 18.47 0.90
N ARG A 140 6.54 18.96 0.06
CA ARG A 140 5.61 20.05 0.40
C ARG A 140 4.64 19.62 1.51
N LYS A 141 4.25 18.34 1.54
CA LYS A 141 3.46 17.74 2.61
C LYS A 141 4.17 16.51 3.18
N THR A 142 4.56 16.59 4.46
CA THR A 142 4.94 15.41 5.24
C THR A 142 3.70 14.89 5.97
N ILE A 143 3.35 13.62 5.72
CA ILE A 143 2.22 12.95 6.34
C ILE A 143 2.62 12.48 7.74
N VAL A 144 1.86 12.87 8.76
CA VAL A 144 2.14 12.56 10.17
C VAL A 144 1.15 11.54 10.73
N GLU A 145 1.50 10.91 11.84
CA GLU A 145 0.72 9.81 12.43
C GLU A 145 -0.73 10.22 12.74
N GLN A 146 -0.90 11.44 13.25
CA GLN A 146 -2.19 12.01 13.62
C GLN A 146 -3.16 12.09 12.45
N GLU A 147 -2.67 12.02 11.21
CA GLU A 147 -3.50 12.10 10.02
C GLU A 147 -4.02 10.74 9.57
N VAL A 148 -3.50 9.63 10.11
CA VAL A 148 -3.82 8.27 9.63
C VAL A 148 -4.16 7.26 10.72
N ALA A 149 -3.56 7.38 11.90
CA ALA A 149 -3.76 6.42 12.98
C ALA A 149 -5.16 6.54 13.58
N ALA A 150 -5.85 5.40 13.71
CA ALA A 150 -7.26 5.34 14.12
C ALA A 150 -7.57 6.06 15.46
N PRO A 151 -6.69 6.06 16.48
CA PRO A 151 -6.93 6.82 17.72
C PRO A 151 -7.09 8.34 17.52
N HIS A 152 -6.61 8.88 16.40
CA HIS A 152 -6.72 10.30 16.06
C HIS A 152 -7.85 10.59 15.06
N GLN A 153 -8.60 9.57 14.65
CA GLN A 153 -9.64 9.68 13.62
C GLN A 153 -11.01 9.36 14.22
N PRO A 154 -11.88 10.37 14.41
CA PRO A 154 -13.20 10.15 15.02
C PRO A 154 -14.17 9.39 14.11
N ASN A 155 -13.93 9.38 12.80
CA ASN A 155 -14.85 8.86 11.78
C ASN A 155 -14.29 7.61 11.06
N ALA A 156 -14.99 7.14 10.04
CA ALA A 156 -14.67 5.95 9.24
C ALA A 156 -13.35 6.03 8.46
N ARG A 157 -12.76 7.22 8.32
CA ARG A 157 -11.59 7.50 7.49
C ARG A 157 -10.51 8.30 8.20
N ALA A 158 -9.33 8.33 7.57
CA ALA A 158 -8.23 9.19 7.92
C ALA A 158 -8.47 10.66 7.49
N ALA A 159 -7.52 11.54 7.81
CA ALA A 159 -7.62 12.96 7.50
C ALA A 159 -7.81 13.20 5.99
N PRO A 160 -8.67 14.18 5.60
CA PRO A 160 -8.85 14.55 4.20
C PRO A 160 -7.66 15.26 3.58
N PHE A 161 -7.39 14.86 2.34
CA PHE A 161 -6.52 15.57 1.42
C PHE A 161 -7.31 15.90 0.14
N SER A 162 -7.63 17.18 -0.04
CA SER A 162 -8.30 17.65 -1.27
C SER A 162 -7.38 17.57 -2.49
N ASP A 163 -6.07 17.47 -2.25
CA ASP A 163 -5.05 17.19 -3.25
C ASP A 163 -4.73 15.71 -3.40
N SER A 164 -5.64 14.82 -3.02
CA SER A 164 -5.44 13.37 -3.17
C SER A 164 -5.15 12.98 -4.62
N VAL A 165 -4.17 12.09 -4.79
CA VAL A 165 -3.76 11.47 -6.05
C VAL A 165 -3.88 9.94 -5.99
N GLY A 166 -4.48 9.41 -4.93
CA GLY A 166 -4.50 7.99 -4.65
C GLY A 166 -5.03 7.65 -3.27
N VAL A 167 -5.15 6.37 -2.98
CA VAL A 167 -5.65 5.87 -1.70
C VAL A 167 -4.81 4.69 -1.19
N GLY A 168 -4.90 4.44 0.11
CA GLY A 168 -4.28 3.28 0.74
C GLY A 168 -4.94 2.92 2.07
N TRP A 169 -4.74 1.67 2.48
CA TRP A 169 -5.14 1.23 3.81
C TRP A 169 -4.24 0.08 4.27
N TYR A 170 -3.49 0.34 5.33
CA TYR A 170 -2.65 -0.64 6.01
C TYR A 170 -2.34 -0.15 7.41
N ALA A 171 -2.16 -1.05 8.37
CA ALA A 171 -1.73 -0.67 9.71
C ALA A 171 -0.36 0.03 9.65
N ILE A 172 -0.08 0.91 10.60
CA ILE A 172 1.31 1.29 10.85
C ILE A 172 2.02 0.03 11.35
N ASP A 173 3.11 -0.34 10.71
CA ASP A 173 3.83 -1.59 10.93
C ASP A 173 5.35 -1.35 10.82
N ILE A 174 5.97 -1.05 11.96
CA ILE A 174 7.41 -0.78 12.08
C ILE A 174 8.06 -1.95 12.81
N HIS A 175 9.01 -2.60 12.14
CA HIS A 175 9.66 -3.83 12.61
C HIS A 175 10.89 -3.56 13.50
N GLY A 176 11.31 -2.30 13.61
CA GLY A 176 12.47 -1.88 14.38
C GLY A 176 13.81 -2.48 13.93
N GLN A 177 14.89 -1.88 14.41
CA GLN A 177 16.25 -2.41 14.50
C GLN A 177 16.73 -2.18 15.94
N ALA A 178 17.95 -2.58 16.28
CA ALA A 178 18.45 -2.55 17.67
C ALA A 178 18.36 -1.19 18.39
N THR A 179 18.23 -0.08 17.65
CA THR A 179 18.11 1.29 18.18
C THR A 179 16.78 1.98 17.79
N ASP A 180 15.83 1.24 17.23
CA ASP A 180 14.63 1.79 16.60
C ASP A 180 13.36 1.27 17.31
N VAL A 181 12.22 1.91 17.03
CA VAL A 181 10.96 1.59 17.68
C VAL A 181 10.25 0.47 16.92
N VAL A 182 9.96 -0.64 17.60
CA VAL A 182 8.92 -1.57 17.12
C VAL A 182 7.57 -0.94 17.42
N TYR A 183 6.79 -0.60 16.40
CA TYR A 183 5.53 0.11 16.58
C TYR A 183 4.48 -0.38 15.60
N THR A 184 3.30 -0.70 16.14
CA THR A 184 2.13 -1.07 15.35
C THR A 184 0.91 -0.30 15.82
N ALA A 185 0.15 0.28 14.89
CA ALA A 185 -1.11 0.94 15.21
C ALA A 185 -2.14 0.75 14.08
N PRO A 186 -3.43 0.56 14.42
CA PRO A 186 -4.48 0.53 13.40
C PRO A 186 -4.60 1.90 12.73
N THR A 187 -4.90 1.90 11.44
CA THR A 187 -5.19 3.11 10.66
C THR A 187 -6.63 3.06 10.14
N LYS A 188 -7.11 4.20 9.67
CA LYS A 188 -8.30 4.28 8.83
C LYS A 188 -7.90 4.36 7.35
N PRO A 189 -8.78 4.04 6.39
CA PRO A 189 -8.52 4.29 4.97
C PRO A 189 -8.06 5.73 4.74
N PHE A 190 -6.94 5.90 4.04
CA PHE A 190 -6.24 7.17 3.87
C PHE A 190 -6.02 7.51 2.39
N GLN A 191 -5.72 8.78 2.15
CA GLN A 191 -5.45 9.35 0.83
C GLN A 191 -3.95 9.63 0.67
N ILE A 192 -3.46 9.60 -0.55
CA ILE A 192 -2.09 9.99 -0.90
C ILE A 192 -2.13 11.46 -1.36
N PRO A 193 -1.67 12.44 -0.57
CA PRO A 193 -1.68 13.84 -0.99
C PRO A 193 -0.61 14.09 -2.07
N LEU A 194 -0.97 14.84 -3.13
CA LEU A 194 -0.04 15.31 -4.16
C LEU A 194 1.19 15.99 -3.54
N GLY A 195 0.99 16.80 -2.50
CA GLY A 195 2.08 17.49 -1.80
C GLY A 195 3.16 16.54 -1.23
N ALA A 196 2.85 15.26 -0.98
CA ALA A 196 3.84 14.28 -0.50
C ALA A 196 4.74 13.76 -1.62
N LEU A 197 4.33 13.87 -2.89
CA LEU A 197 5.13 13.48 -4.05
C LEU A 197 6.05 14.61 -4.51
N VAL A 198 5.70 15.87 -4.22
CA VAL A 198 6.37 17.07 -4.76
C VAL A 198 7.39 17.63 -3.78
N SER A 199 8.60 17.92 -4.27
CA SER A 199 9.65 18.56 -3.47
C SER A 199 9.26 19.96 -3.02
N ARG A 200 9.72 20.37 -1.83
CA ARG A 200 9.65 21.77 -1.39
C ARG A 200 10.69 22.67 -2.04
N HIS A 201 11.77 22.10 -2.59
CA HIS A 201 12.94 22.85 -3.07
C HIS A 201 13.14 22.78 -4.58
N LEU A 202 12.64 21.73 -5.23
CA LEU A 202 12.88 21.44 -6.64
C LEU A 202 11.56 21.31 -7.39
N ASP A 203 11.40 22.08 -8.47
CA ASP A 203 10.15 22.07 -9.23
C ASP A 203 10.05 20.92 -10.23
N ASN A 204 11.14 20.19 -10.49
CA ASN A 204 11.22 19.13 -11.51
C ASN A 204 11.64 17.75 -10.96
N LEU A 205 11.47 17.52 -9.65
CA LEU A 205 11.72 16.23 -9.00
C LEU A 205 10.44 15.69 -8.36
N LEU A 206 10.13 14.41 -8.65
CA LEU A 206 9.01 13.69 -8.07
C LEU A 206 9.51 12.52 -7.23
N ALA A 207 8.94 12.39 -6.03
CA ALA A 207 9.05 11.17 -5.26
C ALA A 207 8.02 10.13 -5.71
N ALA A 208 8.43 8.87 -5.71
CA ALA A 208 7.58 7.72 -5.98
C ALA A 208 7.82 6.64 -4.92
N CYS A 209 6.98 5.60 -4.88
CA CYS A 209 7.15 4.45 -3.99
C CYS A 209 7.38 4.89 -2.51
N LYS A 210 8.46 4.45 -1.88
CA LYS A 210 8.83 4.73 -0.47
C LYS A 210 9.49 6.10 -0.25
N ASN A 211 9.67 6.90 -1.30
CA ASN A 211 10.43 8.14 -1.23
C ASN A 211 9.57 9.38 -0.92
N ILE A 212 8.25 9.22 -0.81
CA ILE A 212 7.33 10.34 -0.56
C ILE A 212 7.52 10.97 0.83
N GLY A 213 6.89 12.13 1.03
CA GLY A 213 6.86 12.85 2.29
C GLY A 213 6.10 12.10 3.40
N THR A 214 6.78 11.17 4.07
CA THR A 214 6.30 10.47 5.27
C THR A 214 7.27 10.65 6.43
N THR A 215 6.80 10.42 7.66
CA THR A 215 7.69 10.20 8.80
C THR A 215 8.14 8.74 8.80
N HIS A 216 9.11 8.40 9.65
CA HIS A 216 9.46 7.00 9.90
C HIS A 216 8.23 6.16 10.31
N ILE A 217 7.36 6.73 11.16
CA ILE A 217 6.12 6.11 11.62
C ILE A 217 5.11 5.91 10.48
N THR A 218 4.79 6.97 9.74
CA THR A 218 3.77 6.86 8.68
C THR A 218 4.24 6.10 7.45
N ASN A 219 5.55 6.02 7.20
CA ASN A 219 6.09 5.12 6.18
C ASN A 219 5.61 3.67 6.41
N GLY A 220 5.42 3.24 7.67
CA GLY A 220 4.93 1.91 8.03
C GLY A 220 3.60 1.53 7.38
N CYS A 221 2.70 2.48 7.12
CA CYS A 221 1.43 2.22 6.44
C CYS A 221 1.43 2.59 4.94
N TYR A 222 2.33 3.46 4.47
CA TYR A 222 2.44 3.82 3.05
C TYR A 222 3.35 2.89 2.22
N ARG A 223 4.22 2.11 2.85
CA ARG A 223 5.19 1.22 2.18
C ARG A 223 4.66 -0.13 1.71
N LEU A 224 3.34 -0.34 1.69
CA LEU A 224 2.79 -1.62 1.22
C LEU A 224 2.65 -1.57 -0.31
N HIS A 225 2.99 -2.66 -0.99
CA HIS A 225 3.02 -2.70 -2.47
C HIS A 225 1.81 -2.08 -3.17
N PRO A 226 0.54 -2.28 -2.76
CA PRO A 226 -0.60 -1.64 -3.42
C PRO A 226 -0.55 -0.10 -3.33
N VAL A 227 -0.12 0.43 -2.18
CA VAL A 227 0.02 1.88 -1.97
C VAL A 227 1.23 2.41 -2.75
N GLU A 228 2.35 1.68 -2.76
CA GLU A 228 3.53 2.05 -3.52
C GLU A 228 3.31 2.09 -5.03
N TRP A 229 2.55 1.13 -5.56
CA TRP A 229 2.14 1.10 -6.95
C TRP A 229 1.27 2.30 -7.29
N ASN A 230 0.26 2.59 -6.47
CA ASN A 230 -0.57 3.79 -6.65
C ASN A 230 0.28 5.08 -6.64
N ILE A 231 1.19 5.24 -5.67
CA ILE A 231 2.13 6.37 -5.62
C ILE A 231 2.97 6.44 -6.91
N GLY A 232 3.46 5.32 -7.42
CA GLY A 232 4.24 5.24 -8.65
C GLY A 232 3.44 5.63 -9.89
N GLU A 233 2.21 5.12 -10.01
CA GLU A 233 1.27 5.46 -11.08
C GLU A 233 0.94 6.95 -11.06
N ALA A 234 0.63 7.51 -9.88
CA ALA A 234 0.40 8.94 -9.71
C ALA A 234 1.66 9.76 -10.09
N ALA A 235 2.84 9.39 -9.60
CA ALA A 235 4.06 10.12 -9.94
C ALA A 235 4.35 10.11 -11.45
N GLY A 236 4.18 8.95 -12.12
CA GLY A 236 4.36 8.81 -13.56
C GLY A 236 3.33 9.60 -14.36
N ALA A 237 2.04 9.50 -13.99
CA ALA A 237 0.97 10.25 -14.62
C ALA A 237 1.15 11.77 -14.47
N LEU A 238 1.59 12.23 -13.30
CA LEU A 238 1.90 13.63 -13.06
C LEU A 238 3.05 14.11 -13.95
N ALA A 239 4.11 13.32 -14.10
CA ALA A 239 5.20 13.67 -15.01
C ALA A 239 4.71 13.84 -16.45
N ALA A 240 3.89 12.90 -16.94
CA ALA A 240 3.30 12.98 -18.27
C ALA A 240 2.37 14.19 -18.44
N PHE A 241 1.51 14.46 -17.46
CA PHE A 241 0.62 15.63 -17.43
C PHE A 241 1.41 16.94 -17.49
N CYS A 242 2.45 17.07 -16.66
CA CYS A 242 3.32 18.24 -16.61
C CYS A 242 4.02 18.49 -17.96
N LEU A 243 4.55 17.44 -18.60
CA LEU A 243 5.15 17.55 -19.93
C LEU A 243 4.13 18.00 -20.99
N GLY A 244 2.91 17.45 -20.96
CA GLY A 244 1.85 17.81 -21.91
C GLY A 244 1.34 19.23 -21.74
N GLN A 245 1.21 19.70 -20.49
CA GLN A 245 0.68 21.03 -20.17
C GLN A 245 1.78 22.12 -20.10
N GLN A 246 3.06 21.76 -20.30
CA GLN A 246 4.22 22.63 -20.09
C GLN A 246 4.22 23.28 -18.69
N ARG A 247 3.93 22.45 -17.68
CA ARG A 247 3.88 22.83 -16.26
C ARG A 247 4.86 22.02 -15.45
N THR A 248 5.15 22.51 -14.26
CA THR A 248 5.92 21.78 -13.25
C THR A 248 4.98 21.08 -12.26
N PRO A 249 5.41 19.98 -11.61
CA PRO A 249 4.72 19.44 -10.44
C PRO A 249 4.37 20.47 -9.37
N ALA A 250 5.26 21.46 -9.17
CA ALA A 250 5.05 22.58 -8.29
C ALA A 250 3.83 23.43 -8.68
N ASP A 251 3.66 23.73 -9.99
CA ASP A 251 2.50 24.46 -10.51
C ASP A 251 1.19 23.71 -10.24
N VAL A 252 1.18 22.39 -10.49
CA VAL A 252 0.00 21.54 -10.27
C VAL A 252 -0.37 21.50 -8.79
N CYS A 253 0.62 21.40 -7.89
CA CYS A 253 0.40 21.45 -6.46
C CYS A 253 -0.20 22.80 -6.01
N SER A 254 0.26 23.91 -6.60
CA SER A 254 -0.13 25.27 -6.21
C SER A 254 -1.42 25.79 -6.86
N SER A 255 -1.88 25.18 -7.95
CA SER A 255 -3.08 25.62 -8.69
C SER A 255 -4.22 24.60 -8.58
N ALA A 256 -5.34 25.01 -7.98
CA ALA A 256 -6.53 24.16 -7.88
C ALA A 256 -7.05 23.72 -9.26
N ALA A 257 -7.01 24.61 -10.25
CA ALA A 257 -7.46 24.30 -11.60
C ALA A 257 -6.57 23.24 -12.28
N LEU A 258 -5.24 23.38 -12.19
CA LEU A 258 -4.32 22.37 -12.74
C LEU A 258 -4.44 21.05 -11.99
N ARG A 259 -4.57 21.10 -10.67
CA ARG A 259 -4.76 19.91 -9.84
C ARG A 259 -6.01 19.15 -10.20
N ARG A 260 -7.14 19.84 -10.41
CA ARG A 260 -8.40 19.21 -10.85
C ARG A 260 -8.26 18.55 -12.21
N GLN A 261 -7.61 19.20 -13.17
CA GLN A 261 -7.33 18.60 -14.49
C GLN A 261 -6.47 17.33 -14.37
N TYR A 262 -5.48 17.35 -13.48
CA TYR A 262 -4.64 16.20 -13.22
C TYR A 262 -5.41 15.07 -12.51
N GLN A 263 -6.22 15.38 -11.49
CA GLN A 263 -7.10 14.42 -10.82
C GLN A 263 -8.10 13.79 -11.80
N GLN A 264 -8.64 14.55 -12.76
CA GLN A 264 -9.47 14.01 -13.82
C GLN A 264 -8.71 13.03 -14.73
N THR A 265 -7.43 13.29 -15.00
CA THR A 265 -6.55 12.37 -15.74
C THR A 265 -6.39 11.04 -14.99
N LEU A 266 -6.17 11.10 -13.67
CA LEU A 266 -6.10 9.92 -12.81
C LEU A 266 -7.41 9.12 -12.77
N LEU A 267 -8.54 9.81 -12.61
CA LEU A 267 -9.86 9.17 -12.58
C LEU A 267 -10.19 8.50 -13.91
N THR A 268 -9.81 9.11 -15.04
CA THR A 268 -9.96 8.53 -16.38
C THR A 268 -9.10 7.27 -16.55
N ALA A 269 -7.94 7.24 -15.90
CA ALA A 269 -7.08 6.05 -15.83
C ALA A 269 -7.55 4.99 -14.81
N GLY A 270 -8.64 5.26 -14.07
CA GLY A 270 -9.20 4.34 -13.08
C GLY A 270 -8.54 4.40 -11.70
N VAL A 271 -7.77 5.44 -11.40
CA VAL A 271 -7.12 5.62 -10.08
C VAL A 271 -8.10 6.29 -9.10
N PRO A 272 -8.51 5.62 -8.01
CA PRO A 272 -9.36 6.24 -6.98
C PRO A 272 -8.62 7.31 -6.20
N LEU A 273 -9.31 8.40 -5.89
CA LEU A 273 -8.78 9.52 -5.10
C LEU A 273 -9.38 9.57 -3.68
N TYR A 274 -10.45 8.83 -3.46
CA TYR A 274 -11.21 8.73 -2.23
C TYR A 274 -11.67 7.29 -2.03
N TRP A 275 -11.62 6.83 -0.78
CA TRP A 275 -12.01 5.47 -0.43
C TRP A 275 -13.52 5.37 -0.28
N TYR A 276 -14.19 4.73 -1.24
CA TYR A 276 -15.58 4.26 -1.09
C TYR A 276 -15.60 2.73 -1.08
N GLU A 277 -16.51 2.17 -0.29
CA GLU A 277 -16.72 0.73 -0.16
C GLU A 277 -17.59 0.15 -1.28
N ASP A 278 -18.41 0.98 -1.92
CA ASP A 278 -19.54 0.54 -2.76
C ASP A 278 -19.63 1.26 -4.12
N VAL A 279 -18.54 1.91 -4.56
CA VAL A 279 -18.46 2.54 -5.89
C VAL A 279 -17.38 1.84 -6.72
N PRO A 280 -17.74 0.85 -7.55
CA PRO A 280 -16.80 0.16 -8.42
C PRO A 280 -16.12 1.08 -9.44
N LEU A 281 -14.89 0.75 -9.87
CA LEU A 281 -14.16 1.50 -10.88
C LEU A 281 -14.93 1.65 -12.21
N GLY A 282 -15.71 0.63 -12.57
CA GLY A 282 -16.52 0.62 -13.80
C GLY A 282 -17.87 1.32 -13.68
N HIS A 283 -18.22 1.86 -12.51
CA HIS A 283 -19.50 2.54 -12.33
C HIS A 283 -19.55 3.88 -13.10
N PRO A 284 -20.63 4.21 -13.84
CA PRO A 284 -20.69 5.45 -14.64
C PRO A 284 -20.42 6.73 -13.84
N ALA A 285 -20.85 6.77 -12.59
CA ALA A 285 -20.65 7.91 -11.68
C ALA A 285 -19.28 7.93 -10.97
N PHE A 286 -18.39 6.95 -11.21
CA PHE A 286 -17.13 6.80 -10.47
C PHE A 286 -16.33 8.11 -10.40
N ALA A 287 -16.01 8.72 -11.54
CA ALA A 287 -15.20 9.94 -11.58
C ALA A 287 -15.90 11.13 -10.88
N ALA A 288 -17.21 11.27 -11.07
CA ALA A 288 -17.98 12.36 -10.49
C ALA A 288 -18.02 12.27 -8.97
N VAL A 289 -18.35 11.10 -8.43
CA VAL A 289 -18.41 10.83 -6.99
C VAL A 289 -17.05 11.07 -6.32
N GLN A 290 -15.97 10.59 -6.95
CA GLN A 290 -14.61 10.81 -6.45
C GLN A 290 -14.24 12.30 -6.42
N THR A 291 -14.60 13.06 -7.46
CA THR A 291 -14.37 14.51 -7.55
C THR A 291 -15.10 15.25 -6.43
N LEU A 292 -16.39 14.97 -6.22
CA LEU A 292 -17.17 15.58 -5.14
C LEU A 292 -16.60 15.24 -3.76
N ALA A 293 -16.05 14.04 -3.59
CA ALA A 293 -15.45 13.62 -2.33
C ALA A 293 -14.18 14.43 -2.00
N VAL A 294 -13.27 14.58 -2.96
CA VAL A 294 -12.00 15.32 -2.74
C VAL A 294 -12.21 16.82 -2.60
N GLU A 295 -13.26 17.39 -3.21
CA GLU A 295 -13.69 18.78 -3.01
C GLU A 295 -14.43 18.98 -1.68
N GLY A 296 -14.64 17.92 -0.89
CA GLY A 296 -15.32 17.98 0.41
C GLY A 296 -16.83 18.15 0.33
N ILE A 297 -17.43 17.99 -0.85
CA ILE A 297 -18.86 18.18 -1.09
C ILE A 297 -19.67 16.95 -0.67
N TRP A 298 -19.18 15.74 -0.96
CA TRP A 298 -19.92 14.51 -0.67
C TRP A 298 -19.04 13.36 -0.13
N SER A 299 -18.37 13.57 0.99
CA SER A 299 -17.39 12.63 1.57
C SER A 299 -17.97 11.39 2.29
N GLY A 300 -19.21 10.99 2.05
CA GLY A 300 -19.88 9.91 2.82
C GLY A 300 -20.30 10.35 4.23
N CYS A 301 -20.42 9.41 5.17
CA CYS A 301 -20.89 9.68 6.53
C CYS A 301 -19.79 9.41 7.59
N ALA A 302 -20.09 9.69 8.86
CA ALA A 302 -19.13 9.50 9.95
C ALA A 302 -18.80 8.03 10.21
N ASP A 303 -19.74 7.12 9.98
CA ASP A 303 -19.65 5.72 10.43
C ASP A 303 -19.20 4.73 9.35
N HIS A 304 -19.40 5.05 8.07
CA HIS A 304 -19.02 4.20 6.94
C HIS A 304 -18.67 5.01 5.69
N LEU A 305 -17.94 4.38 4.76
CA LEU A 305 -17.51 5.01 3.51
C LEU A 305 -18.33 4.52 2.31
N ARG A 306 -19.66 4.58 2.44
CA ARG A 306 -20.59 4.18 1.38
C ARG A 306 -21.23 5.40 0.74
N PHE A 307 -21.25 5.43 -0.59
CA PHE A 307 -21.90 6.47 -1.37
C PHE A 307 -23.32 6.08 -1.78
N GLU A 308 -23.56 4.79 -2.03
CA GLU A 308 -24.82 4.22 -2.53
C GLU A 308 -25.25 4.84 -3.87
N PRO A 309 -24.49 4.64 -4.96
CA PRO A 309 -24.70 5.37 -6.20
C PRO A 309 -26.05 5.10 -6.88
N ASP A 310 -26.61 3.90 -6.71
CA ASP A 310 -27.86 3.47 -7.34
C ASP A 310 -29.12 3.79 -6.53
N THR A 311 -28.98 4.34 -5.31
CA THR A 311 -30.14 4.74 -4.51
C THR A 311 -30.63 6.12 -4.93
N LEU A 312 -31.93 6.38 -4.78
CA LEU A 312 -32.50 7.70 -5.04
C LEU A 312 -31.89 8.74 -4.11
N ALA A 313 -31.61 9.93 -4.63
CA ALA A 313 -31.11 11.03 -3.84
C ALA A 313 -32.24 11.59 -2.95
N ASP A 314 -32.04 11.52 -1.64
CA ASP A 314 -32.89 12.20 -0.68
C ASP A 314 -32.58 13.71 -0.72
N ALA A 315 -33.61 14.56 -0.85
CA ALA A 315 -33.48 16.01 -0.87
C ALA A 315 -32.34 16.54 -1.78
N PRO A 316 -32.35 16.25 -3.11
CA PRO A 316 -31.26 16.59 -4.03
C PRO A 316 -30.96 18.10 -4.06
N ASP A 317 -31.99 18.94 -3.88
CA ASP A 317 -31.87 20.39 -3.78
C ASP A 317 -31.00 20.85 -2.61
N GLU A 318 -31.02 20.14 -1.49
CA GLU A 318 -30.21 20.47 -0.31
C GLU A 318 -28.73 20.19 -0.58
N HIS A 319 -28.43 19.03 -1.17
CA HIS A 319 -27.08 18.67 -1.60
C HIS A 319 -26.52 19.67 -2.63
N LEU A 320 -27.34 20.09 -3.60
CA LEU A 320 -26.96 21.10 -4.59
C LEU A 320 -26.69 22.46 -3.94
N ARG A 321 -27.56 22.92 -3.05
CA ARG A 321 -27.35 24.20 -2.33
C ARG A 321 -26.12 24.18 -1.44
N ALA A 322 -25.86 23.06 -0.75
CA ALA A 322 -24.65 22.89 0.05
C ALA A 322 -23.37 22.97 -0.81
N ALA A 323 -23.45 22.55 -2.07
CA ALA A 323 -22.38 22.69 -3.06
C ALA A 323 -22.35 24.06 -3.77
N GLY A 324 -23.26 24.99 -3.45
CA GLY A 324 -23.37 26.27 -4.13
C GLY A 324 -23.94 26.19 -5.56
N LEU A 325 -24.64 25.11 -5.90
CA LEU A 325 -25.20 24.82 -7.21
C LEU A 325 -26.71 25.09 -7.27
N SER A 326 -27.24 25.32 -8.48
CA SER A 326 -28.68 25.55 -8.67
C SER A 326 -29.49 24.27 -8.38
N PRO A 327 -30.59 24.35 -7.60
CA PRO A 327 -31.53 23.24 -7.40
C PRO A 327 -32.09 22.69 -8.72
N ASP A 328 -32.20 23.53 -9.75
CA ASP A 328 -32.73 23.13 -11.07
C ASP A 328 -31.93 21.98 -11.71
N LEU A 329 -30.67 21.76 -11.27
CA LEU A 329 -29.85 20.64 -11.72
C LEU A 329 -30.38 19.28 -11.27
N ALA A 330 -31.18 19.19 -10.19
CA ALA A 330 -31.84 17.96 -9.80
C ALA A 330 -32.86 17.51 -10.86
N GLY A 331 -33.50 18.47 -11.54
CA GLY A 331 -34.61 18.23 -12.45
C GLY A 331 -35.93 17.95 -11.71
N GLY A 332 -36.97 17.58 -12.46
CA GLY A 332 -38.32 17.34 -11.91
C GLY A 332 -38.64 15.88 -11.55
N ASP A 333 -37.82 14.92 -11.99
CA ASP A 333 -38.02 13.49 -11.77
C ASP A 333 -37.07 12.94 -10.68
N PRO A 334 -37.42 11.83 -10.00
CA PRO A 334 -36.51 11.16 -9.08
C PRO A 334 -35.17 10.82 -9.75
N ILE A 335 -34.07 11.19 -9.09
CA ILE A 335 -32.70 11.01 -9.59
C ILE A 335 -31.91 10.15 -8.62
N THR A 336 -31.03 9.28 -9.14
CA THR A 336 -30.10 8.52 -8.29
C THR A 336 -29.01 9.44 -7.73
N ARG A 337 -28.39 9.05 -6.63
CA ARG A 337 -27.23 9.77 -6.06
C ARG A 337 -26.08 9.83 -7.06
N GLY A 338 -25.85 8.75 -7.82
CA GLY A 338 -24.84 8.69 -8.87
C GLY A 338 -25.11 9.67 -10.02
N ASP A 339 -26.34 9.71 -10.53
CA ASP A 339 -26.71 10.64 -11.60
C ASP A 339 -26.67 12.10 -11.13
N LEU A 340 -27.09 12.37 -9.90
CA LEU A 340 -26.97 13.69 -9.29
C LEU A 340 -25.51 14.11 -9.18
N ALA A 341 -24.64 13.21 -8.71
CA ALA A 341 -23.20 13.48 -8.63
C ALA A 341 -22.60 13.81 -10.00
N CYS A 342 -22.98 13.05 -11.05
CA CYS A 342 -22.57 13.35 -12.43
C CYS A 342 -22.97 14.75 -12.89
N ARG A 343 -24.20 15.18 -12.59
CA ARG A 343 -24.64 16.55 -12.91
C ARG A 343 -23.85 17.58 -12.12
N MET A 344 -23.67 17.38 -10.82
CA MET A 344 -22.90 18.30 -9.97
C MET A 344 -21.47 18.49 -10.48
N ALA A 345 -20.79 17.39 -10.81
CA ALA A 345 -19.40 17.42 -11.25
C ALA A 345 -19.17 18.16 -12.57
N GLN A 346 -20.19 18.29 -13.44
CA GLN A 346 -20.11 19.06 -14.69
C GLN A 346 -20.07 20.58 -14.46
N HIS A 347 -20.44 21.03 -13.26
CA HIS A 347 -20.55 22.45 -12.88
C HIS A 347 -19.49 22.92 -11.88
N LEU A 348 -18.52 22.06 -11.55
CA LEU A 348 -17.36 22.34 -10.70
C LEU A 348 -16.10 22.47 -11.56
#